data_AF-A0A3P7VT24-F1
#
_entry.id   AF-A0A3P7VT24-F1
#
_cell.length_a   1.000
_cell.length_b   1.000
_cell.length_c   1.000
_cell.angle_alpha   90.00
_cell.angle_beta   90.00
_cell.angle_gamma   90.00
#
_symmetry.space_group_name_H-M   'P 1'
#
loop_
_entity.id
_entity.type
_entity.pdbx_description
1 polymer ?
#
loop_
_entity_poly.entity_id
_entity_poly.type
_entity_poly.pdbx_seq_one_letter_code
_entity_poly.pdbx_strand_id
1 'polypeptide(L)'
;MLALDGSIEEKELENIQKEHLMRRCLEHIQTKSENQMKHLVEAKIKQMKALQEANLVRESEKKRSLEGKCYDLKCRLCGSFICKSSSMRIACDNHYVCCDPTIWERIDARVHNAKSLAIATLVGKLHCKGTDESDCSEVLAAKAIMIDDKEGLSGRPQYEKKWDSITTDKFCVEPITEFDLKVMLNSLHRYSREQHLQFEAEAGLAVKRALTEMKKEKRQFVIEE
;
A
#
# COMPACT_ATOMS: atom_id res chain seq x y z
N MET A 1 22.41 -32.60 -9.77
CA MET A 1 21.93 -31.22 -9.97
C MET A 1 23.18 -30.39 -10.24
N LEU A 2 23.35 -29.84 -11.45
CA LEU A 2 24.51 -29.02 -11.80
C LEU A 2 24.10 -27.55 -11.68
N ALA A 3 24.17 -27.00 -10.47
CA ALA A 3 24.09 -25.56 -10.27
C ALA A 3 25.47 -24.98 -10.66
N LEU A 4 25.52 -24.11 -11.67
CA LEU A 4 26.75 -23.44 -12.12
C LEU A 4 27.13 -22.23 -11.24
N ASP A 5 26.34 -21.97 -10.19
CA ASP A 5 26.47 -20.85 -9.28
C ASP A 5 26.50 -21.37 -7.84
N GLY A 6 27.63 -21.19 -7.15
CA GLY A 6 27.84 -21.66 -5.78
C GLY A 6 26.88 -21.02 -4.76
N SER A 7 26.30 -19.86 -5.08
CA SER A 7 25.29 -19.24 -4.21
C SER A 7 23.95 -20.00 -4.20
N ILE A 8 23.64 -20.71 -5.31
CA ILE A 8 22.45 -21.56 -5.39
C ILE A 8 22.69 -22.83 -4.57
N GLU A 9 23.88 -23.43 -4.68
CA GLU A 9 24.23 -24.63 -3.92
C GLU A 9 24.25 -24.38 -2.40
N GLU A 10 24.82 -23.26 -1.94
CA GLU A 10 24.80 -22.87 -0.53
C GLU A 10 23.38 -22.67 -0.01
N LYS A 11 22.51 -22.01 -0.80
CA LYS A 11 21.12 -21.79 -0.43
C LYS A 11 20.31 -23.08 -0.38
N GLU A 12 20.55 -24.01 -1.31
CA GLU A 12 19.91 -25.33 -1.28
C GLU A 12 20.38 -26.14 -0.07
N LEU A 13 21.67 -26.08 0.27
CA LEU A 13 22.20 -26.73 1.46
C LEU A 13 21.57 -26.16 2.75
N GLU A 14 21.45 -24.83 2.85
CA GLU A 14 20.73 -24.18 3.96
C GLU A 14 19.27 -24.62 4.03
N ASN A 15 18.58 -24.74 2.89
CA ASN A 15 17.18 -25.15 2.85
C ASN A 15 17.01 -26.58 3.38
N ILE A 16 17.90 -27.50 2.98
CA ILE A 16 17.92 -28.87 3.48
C ILE A 16 18.14 -28.89 5.00
N GLN A 17 19.06 -28.07 5.51
CA GLN A 17 19.30 -27.96 6.96
C GLN A 17 18.08 -27.41 7.71
N LYS A 18 17.42 -26.36 7.16
CA LYS A 18 16.19 -25.79 7.72
C LYS A 18 15.06 -26.82 7.75
N GLU A 19 14.93 -27.62 6.69
CA GLU A 19 13.94 -28.70 6.64
C GLU A 19 14.20 -29.76 7.70
N HIS A 20 15.46 -30.19 7.86
CA HIS A 20 15.81 -31.16 8.89
C HIS A 20 15.52 -30.64 10.31
N LEU A 21 15.84 -29.36 10.57
CA LEU A 21 15.53 -28.71 11.83
C LEU A 21 14.02 -28.63 12.07
N MET A 22 13.24 -28.27 11.05
CA MET A 22 11.78 -28.21 11.13
C MET A 22 11.19 -29.57 11.52
N ARG A 23 11.62 -30.66 10.88
CA ARG A 23 11.17 -32.02 11.20
C ARG A 23 11.47 -32.38 12.66
N ARG A 24 12.69 -32.11 13.12
CA ARG A 24 13.08 -32.33 14.53
C ARG A 24 12.22 -31.51 15.50
N CYS A 25 11.89 -30.26 15.16
CA CYS A 25 10.99 -29.44 15.98
C CYS A 25 9.60 -30.05 16.06
N LEU A 26 9.05 -30.57 14.94
CA LEU A 26 7.74 -31.22 14.92
C LEU A 26 7.71 -32.48 15.78
N GLU A 27 8.74 -33.33 15.67
CA GLU A 27 8.90 -34.51 16.51
C GLU A 27 8.93 -34.12 18.00
N HIS A 28 9.71 -33.10 18.35
CA HIS A 28 9.79 -32.63 19.74
C HIS A 28 8.50 -31.94 20.24
N ILE A 29 7.70 -31.36 19.35
CA ILE A 29 6.36 -30.85 19.69
C ILE A 29 5.44 -32.02 20.03
N GLN A 30 5.52 -33.11 19.25
CA GLN A 30 4.70 -34.31 19.44
C GLN A 30 5.04 -35.09 20.72
N THR A 31 6.25 -34.95 21.27
CA THR A 31 6.62 -35.60 22.55
C THR A 31 6.05 -34.90 23.79
N LYS A 32 5.45 -33.70 23.64
CA LYS A 32 4.86 -32.96 24.77
C LYS A 32 3.47 -33.49 25.09
N SER A 33 3.14 -33.56 26.38
CA SER A 33 1.78 -33.88 26.80
C SER A 33 0.82 -32.74 26.49
N GLU A 34 -0.48 -33.06 26.39
CA GLU A 34 -1.53 -32.07 26.10
C GLU A 34 -1.50 -30.89 27.10
N ASN A 35 -1.33 -31.16 28.39
CA ASN A 35 -1.23 -30.13 29.42
C ASN A 35 -0.01 -29.22 29.24
N GLN A 36 1.15 -29.78 28.87
CA GLN A 36 2.35 -29.00 28.58
C GLN A 36 2.16 -28.12 27.33
N MET A 37 1.54 -28.67 26.28
CA MET A 37 1.26 -27.93 25.06
C MET A 37 0.29 -26.77 25.32
N LYS A 38 -0.77 -27.02 26.09
CA LYS A 38 -1.77 -26.02 26.46
C LYS A 38 -1.11 -24.83 27.17
N HIS A 39 -0.25 -25.07 28.15
CA HIS A 39 0.47 -24.00 28.84
C HIS A 39 1.39 -23.19 27.91
N LEU A 40 2.09 -23.83 26.98
CA LEU A 40 2.95 -23.14 26.01
C LEU A 40 2.13 -22.27 25.06
N VAL A 41 0.99 -22.77 24.58
CA VAL A 41 0.08 -22.03 23.71
C VAL A 41 -0.53 -20.83 24.46
N GLU A 42 -1.00 -21.03 25.68
CA GLU A 42 -1.53 -19.95 26.52
C GLU A 42 -0.48 -18.86 26.79
N ALA A 43 0.76 -19.25 27.11
CA ALA A 43 1.87 -18.32 27.27
C ALA A 43 2.15 -17.54 25.99
N LYS A 44 2.12 -18.21 24.82
CA LYS A 44 2.33 -17.56 23.54
C LYS A 44 1.21 -16.58 23.19
N ILE A 45 -0.05 -16.95 23.45
CA ILE A 45 -1.21 -16.06 23.28
C ILE A 45 -1.06 -14.83 24.17
N LYS A 46 -0.66 -14.99 25.44
CA LYS A 46 -0.42 -13.87 26.35
C LYS A 46 0.70 -12.96 25.85
N GLN A 47 1.79 -13.53 25.35
CA GLN A 47 2.90 -12.77 24.74
C GLN A 47 2.43 -11.98 23.51
N MET A 48 1.65 -12.59 22.61
CA MET A 48 1.13 -11.92 21.42
C MET A 48 0.20 -10.76 21.78
N LYS A 49 -0.68 -10.95 22.77
CA LYS A 49 -1.56 -9.88 23.28
C LYS A 49 -0.76 -8.71 23.85
N ALA A 50 0.26 -8.99 24.68
CA ALA A 50 1.11 -7.95 25.24
C ALA A 50 1.88 -7.17 24.16
N LEU A 51 2.37 -7.87 23.13
CA LEU A 51 3.02 -7.22 21.98
C LEU A 51 2.06 -6.34 21.19
N GLN A 52 0.82 -6.81 20.99
CA GLN A 52 -0.22 -6.04 20.30
C GLN A 52 -0.59 -4.77 21.08
N GLU A 53 -0.75 -4.88 22.40
CA GLU A 53 -1.05 -3.74 23.27
C GLU A 53 0.10 -2.72 23.27
N ALA A 54 1.35 -3.18 23.38
CA ALA A 54 2.53 -2.32 23.29
C ALA A 54 2.62 -1.60 21.93
N ASN A 55 2.28 -2.29 20.84
CA ASN A 55 2.21 -1.68 19.51
C ASN A 55 1.12 -0.60 19.45
N LEU A 56 -0.08 -0.85 20.00
CA LEU A 56 -1.17 0.14 20.04
C LEU A 56 -0.76 1.40 20.81
N VAL A 57 -0.10 1.23 21.96
CA VAL A 57 0.44 2.36 22.73
C VAL A 57 1.45 3.15 21.89
N ARG A 58 2.45 2.49 21.31
CA ARG A 58 3.46 3.14 20.47
C ARG A 58 2.84 3.91 19.30
N GLU A 59 1.85 3.34 18.61
CA GLU A 59 1.13 4.02 17.53
C GLU A 59 0.34 5.24 18.03
N SER A 60 -0.26 5.16 19.23
CA SER A 60 -0.96 6.29 19.83
C SER A 60 -0.03 7.44 20.22
N GLU A 61 1.15 7.12 20.78
CA GLU A 61 2.16 8.11 21.14
C GLU A 61 2.73 8.80 19.91
N LYS A 62 2.99 8.02 18.86
CA LYS A 62 3.40 8.50 17.56
C LYS A 62 2.36 9.46 16.97
N LYS A 63 1.08 9.09 16.95
CA LYS A 63 0.00 9.98 16.48
C LYS A 63 -0.02 11.31 17.22
N ARG A 64 0.07 11.27 18.55
CA ARG A 64 0.13 12.47 19.40
C ARG A 64 1.37 13.34 19.12
N SER A 65 2.53 12.72 18.85
CA SER A 65 3.76 13.46 18.53
C SER A 65 3.73 14.17 17.16
N LEU A 66 2.86 13.71 16.26
CA LEU A 66 2.67 14.25 14.92
C LEU A 66 1.37 15.05 14.80
N GLU A 67 0.66 15.26 15.91
CA GLU A 67 -0.60 15.99 15.95
C GLU A 67 -0.38 17.46 15.55
N GLY A 68 -1.28 17.99 14.73
CA GLY A 68 -1.20 19.35 14.19
C GLY A 68 -0.20 19.55 13.05
N LYS A 69 0.66 18.57 12.73
CA LYS A 69 1.60 18.67 11.60
C LYS A 69 0.88 18.52 10.27
N CYS A 70 0.93 19.57 9.45
CA CYS A 70 0.33 19.60 8.13
C CYS A 70 1.29 20.22 7.12
N TYR A 71 1.50 19.54 6.00
CA TYR A 71 2.49 19.91 4.99
C TYR A 71 1.85 19.99 3.61
N ASP A 72 2.41 20.85 2.76
CA ASP A 72 2.07 20.88 1.34
C ASP A 72 2.87 19.80 0.62
N LEU A 73 2.18 18.91 -0.09
CA LEU A 73 2.78 17.89 -0.95
C LEU A 73 2.89 18.47 -2.36
N LYS A 74 4.11 18.54 -2.87
CA LYS A 74 4.45 19.10 -4.18
C LYS A 74 4.97 18.03 -5.13
N CYS A 75 4.82 18.25 -6.43
CA CYS A 75 5.45 17.41 -7.44
C CYS A 75 6.97 17.50 -7.32
N ARG A 76 7.66 16.37 -7.31
CA ARG A 76 9.12 16.37 -7.23
C ARG A 76 9.81 16.99 -8.44
N LEU A 77 9.20 16.88 -9.63
CA LEU A 77 9.83 17.29 -10.89
C LEU A 77 9.66 18.79 -11.15
N CYS A 78 8.44 19.31 -11.02
CA CYS A 78 8.13 20.71 -11.32
C CYS A 78 7.88 21.58 -10.08
N GLY A 79 7.82 20.98 -8.87
CA GLY A 79 7.55 21.72 -7.64
C GLY A 79 6.09 22.21 -7.49
N SER A 80 5.20 21.89 -8.43
CA SER A 80 3.79 22.32 -8.36
C SER A 80 3.10 21.72 -7.15
N PHE A 81 2.17 22.46 -6.56
CA PHE A 81 1.36 21.97 -5.46
C PHE A 81 0.42 20.84 -5.93
N ILE A 82 0.34 19.74 -5.19
CA ILE A 82 -0.55 18.61 -5.47
C ILE A 82 -1.71 18.61 -4.46
N CYS A 83 -1.40 18.47 -3.17
CA CYS A 83 -2.40 18.44 -2.10
C CYS A 83 -1.75 18.69 -0.74
N LYS A 84 -2.57 18.82 0.30
CA LYS A 84 -2.09 18.84 1.68
C LYS A 84 -1.96 17.42 2.23
N SER A 85 -1.02 17.21 3.14
CA SER A 85 -0.85 15.96 3.87
C SER A 85 -2.12 15.54 4.62
N SER A 86 -2.89 16.51 5.13
CA SER A 86 -4.19 16.30 5.79
C SER A 86 -5.26 15.69 4.88
N SER A 87 -5.11 15.83 3.57
CA SER A 87 -6.02 15.26 2.56
C SER A 87 -5.59 13.85 2.14
N MET A 88 -4.47 13.33 2.63
CA MET A 88 -4.06 11.96 2.34
C MET A 88 -4.83 10.97 3.22
N ARG A 89 -5.12 9.80 2.67
CA ARG A 89 -5.72 8.66 3.37
C ARG A 89 -5.00 7.36 3.00
N ILE A 90 -5.11 6.37 3.88
CA ILE A 90 -4.68 4.99 3.61
C ILE A 90 -5.92 4.15 3.28
N ALA A 91 -5.92 3.57 2.10
CA ALA A 91 -6.85 2.53 1.68
C ALA A 91 -6.13 1.17 1.70
N CYS A 92 -6.85 0.11 2.11
CA CYS A 92 -6.35 -1.25 1.95
C CYS A 92 -4.95 -1.47 2.57
N ASP A 93 -4.74 -0.88 3.74
CA ASP A 93 -3.53 -0.87 4.58
C ASP A 93 -2.25 -0.24 3.98
N ASN A 94 -2.07 -0.28 2.66
CA ASN A 94 -0.81 0.13 2.01
C ASN A 94 -1.00 1.07 0.79
N HIS A 95 -2.23 1.46 0.45
CA HIS A 95 -2.49 2.34 -0.68
C HIS A 95 -2.75 3.77 -0.20
N TYR A 96 -1.87 4.68 -0.56
CA TYR A 96 -1.98 6.09 -0.18
C TYR A 96 -2.75 6.83 -1.27
N VAL A 97 -3.86 7.44 -0.87
CA VAL A 97 -4.78 8.16 -1.78
C VAL A 97 -4.96 9.59 -1.32
N CYS A 98 -5.24 10.48 -2.27
CA CYS A 98 -5.56 11.87 -1.99
C CYS A 98 -7.08 12.06 -2.05
N CYS A 99 -7.66 12.57 -0.97
CA CYS A 99 -9.08 12.86 -0.81
C CYS A 99 -9.38 14.37 -0.87
N ASP A 100 -8.55 15.14 -1.58
CA ASP A 100 -8.82 16.55 -1.88
C ASP A 100 -9.79 16.67 -3.07
N PRO A 101 -10.99 17.26 -2.89
CA PRO A 101 -11.98 17.39 -3.97
C PRO A 101 -11.48 18.16 -5.20
N THR A 102 -10.48 19.04 -5.00
CA THR A 102 -9.93 19.89 -6.05
C THR A 102 -8.74 19.26 -6.77
N ILE A 103 -8.34 18.04 -6.40
CA ILE A 103 -7.15 17.37 -6.96
C ILE A 103 -7.20 17.24 -8.48
N TRP A 104 -8.39 17.02 -9.05
CA TRP A 104 -8.61 16.78 -10.48
C TRP A 104 -8.21 17.97 -11.34
N GLU A 105 -8.18 19.18 -10.78
CA GLU A 105 -7.70 20.38 -11.48
C GLU A 105 -6.18 20.35 -11.68
N ARG A 106 -5.45 19.66 -10.79
CA ARG A 106 -3.98 19.65 -10.70
C ARG A 106 -3.31 18.39 -11.23
N ILE A 107 -4.09 17.32 -11.41
CA ILE A 107 -3.61 16.05 -11.95
C ILE A 107 -4.35 15.69 -13.25
N ASP A 108 -3.69 14.90 -14.07
CA ASP A 108 -4.24 14.30 -15.29
C ASP A 108 -4.35 12.79 -15.09
N ALA A 109 -5.55 12.26 -15.23
CA ALA A 109 -5.84 10.85 -15.00
C ALA A 109 -6.00 10.14 -16.35
N ARG A 110 -5.05 9.27 -16.67
CA ARG A 110 -5.01 8.55 -17.95
C ARG A 110 -5.36 7.08 -17.75
N VAL A 111 -6.34 6.58 -18.50
CA VAL A 111 -6.68 5.16 -18.50
C VAL A 111 -5.44 4.35 -18.88
N HIS A 112 -5.12 3.33 -18.08
CA HIS A 112 -3.96 2.50 -18.33
C HIS A 112 -4.13 1.14 -17.68
N ASN A 113 -4.08 0.09 -18.51
CA ASN A 113 -4.04 -1.32 -18.12
C ASN A 113 -4.95 -1.65 -16.92
N ALA A 114 -6.26 -1.43 -17.12
CA ALA A 114 -7.22 -1.61 -16.05
C ALA A 114 -7.17 -3.04 -15.48
N LYS A 115 -7.04 -3.15 -14.16
CA LYS A 115 -6.85 -4.42 -13.45
C LYS A 115 -7.77 -4.48 -12.23
N SER A 116 -8.54 -5.56 -12.15
CA SER A 116 -9.29 -5.88 -10.94
C SER A 116 -8.34 -6.41 -9.88
N LEU A 117 -8.36 -5.81 -8.70
CA LEU A 117 -7.74 -6.28 -7.47
C LEU A 117 -8.84 -6.82 -6.55
N ALA A 118 -8.45 -7.44 -5.44
CA ALA A 118 -9.41 -8.08 -4.52
C ALA A 118 -10.49 -7.12 -3.98
N ILE A 119 -10.15 -5.84 -3.82
CA ILE A 119 -10.98 -4.84 -3.13
C ILE A 119 -11.06 -3.49 -3.86
N ALA A 120 -10.46 -3.40 -5.06
CA ALA A 120 -10.44 -2.19 -5.87
C ALA A 120 -10.22 -2.54 -7.34
N THR A 121 -10.52 -1.60 -8.24
CA THR A 121 -10.17 -1.72 -9.65
C THR A 121 -9.24 -0.56 -10.01
N LEU A 122 -8.02 -0.89 -10.42
CA LEU A 122 -7.10 0.10 -10.96
C LEU A 122 -7.56 0.39 -12.39
N VAL A 123 -7.88 1.65 -12.71
CA VAL A 123 -8.37 2.05 -14.04
C VAL A 123 -7.34 2.88 -14.82
N GLY A 124 -6.36 3.47 -14.14
CA GLY A 124 -5.41 4.37 -14.79
C GLY A 124 -4.26 4.81 -13.91
N LYS A 125 -3.41 5.66 -14.50
CA LYS A 125 -2.28 6.33 -13.85
C LYS A 125 -2.53 7.82 -13.76
N LEU A 126 -2.14 8.38 -12.62
CA LEU A 126 -2.27 9.80 -12.33
C LEU A 126 -0.94 10.50 -12.65
N HIS A 127 -0.99 11.55 -13.45
CA HIS A 127 0.16 12.36 -13.82
C HIS A 127 -0.02 13.78 -13.27
N CYS A 128 1.09 14.46 -12.99
CA CYS A 128 1.00 15.88 -12.68
C CYS A 128 0.66 16.65 -13.95
N LYS A 129 -0.27 17.61 -13.89
CA LYS A 129 -0.45 18.56 -15.00
C LYS A 129 0.74 19.50 -15.15
N GLY A 130 1.51 19.67 -14.08
CA GLY A 130 2.75 20.44 -14.08
C GLY A 130 2.57 21.92 -14.41
N THR A 131 3.71 22.55 -14.65
CA THR A 131 3.84 23.78 -15.44
C THR A 131 4.30 23.37 -16.84
N ASP A 132 3.82 24.04 -17.89
CA ASP A 132 3.91 23.64 -19.32
C ASP A 132 5.30 23.21 -19.83
N GLU A 133 6.38 23.48 -19.09
CA GLU A 133 7.77 23.19 -19.48
C GLU A 133 8.30 21.81 -19.06
N SER A 134 7.57 21.03 -18.26
CA SER A 134 8.09 19.79 -17.67
C SER A 134 7.19 18.57 -17.92
N ASP A 135 7.72 17.55 -18.60
CA ASP A 135 7.04 16.25 -18.77
C ASP A 135 7.01 15.49 -17.43
N CYS A 136 5.99 15.77 -16.64
CA CYS A 136 5.89 15.24 -15.29
C CYS A 136 5.37 13.80 -15.29
N SER A 137 6.05 12.95 -14.51
CA SER A 137 5.68 11.54 -14.35
C SER A 137 4.51 11.32 -13.39
N GLU A 138 4.24 10.04 -13.11
CA GLU A 138 3.23 9.58 -12.16
C GLU A 138 3.35 10.26 -10.77
N VAL A 139 2.21 10.65 -10.19
CA VAL A 139 2.11 11.35 -8.89
C VAL A 139 1.56 10.46 -7.78
N LEU A 140 1.64 10.91 -6.52
CA LEU A 140 1.18 10.23 -5.29
C LEU A 140 1.95 8.95 -4.89
N ALA A 141 2.96 8.56 -5.65
CA ALA A 141 4.02 7.69 -5.14
C ALA A 141 4.96 8.51 -4.22
N ALA A 142 5.40 7.95 -3.09
CA ALA A 142 6.33 8.63 -2.16
C ALA A 142 7.54 9.24 -2.88
N LYS A 143 8.14 8.49 -3.81
CA LYS A 143 9.29 8.92 -4.63
C LYS A 143 9.03 10.12 -5.56
N ALA A 144 7.76 10.41 -5.85
CA ALA A 144 7.31 11.41 -6.82
C ALA A 144 6.79 12.70 -6.15
N ILE A 145 6.73 12.72 -4.81
CA ILE A 145 6.29 13.88 -4.03
C ILE A 145 7.44 14.48 -3.23
N MET A 146 7.37 15.79 -3.02
CA MET A 146 8.23 16.57 -2.14
C MET A 146 7.36 17.14 -1.03
N ILE A 147 7.83 17.09 0.22
CA ILE A 147 7.12 17.64 1.38
C ILE A 147 7.69 19.03 1.65
N ASP A 148 6.84 20.06 1.58
CA ASP A 148 7.23 21.44 1.86
C ASP A 148 7.25 21.68 3.38
N ASP A 149 8.41 21.42 3.98
CA ASP A 149 8.65 21.63 5.41
C ASP A 149 9.10 23.08 5.66
N LYS A 150 8.13 24.00 5.76
CA LYS A 150 8.38 25.44 5.96
C LYS A 150 9.10 25.76 7.28
N GLU A 151 9.11 24.82 8.23
CA GLU A 151 9.75 24.95 9.55
C GLU A 151 11.16 24.34 9.61
N GLY A 152 11.59 23.64 8.55
CA GLY A 152 12.91 23.01 8.49
C GLY A 152 14.05 24.02 8.33
N LEU A 153 14.87 24.18 9.39
CA LEU A 153 16.14 24.92 9.38
C LEU A 153 17.16 24.42 8.33
N SER A 154 16.94 23.24 7.74
CA SER A 154 17.76 22.71 6.67
C SER A 154 17.15 23.06 5.31
N GLY A 155 17.70 24.06 4.62
CA GLY A 155 17.31 24.48 3.27
C GLY A 155 17.55 23.46 2.14
N ARG A 156 17.53 22.15 2.43
CA ARG A 156 17.59 21.08 1.43
C ARG A 156 16.32 20.23 1.47
N PRO A 157 15.62 20.07 0.33
CA PRO A 157 14.47 19.16 0.27
C PRO A 157 14.94 17.73 0.58
N GLN A 158 14.38 17.12 1.61
CA GLN A 158 14.54 15.69 1.86
C GLN A 158 13.52 14.91 1.04
N TYR A 159 14.00 13.93 0.27
CA TYR A 159 13.17 13.09 -0.58
C TYR A 159 13.02 11.72 0.05
N GLU A 160 11.82 11.41 0.50
CA GLU A 160 11.51 10.08 1.03
C GLU A 160 11.13 9.12 -0.10
N LYS A 161 11.68 7.90 -0.05
CA LYS A 161 11.39 6.86 -1.05
C LYS A 161 10.22 5.97 -0.66
N LYS A 162 9.83 5.96 0.61
CA LYS A 162 8.81 5.07 1.19
C LYS A 162 7.82 5.88 2.01
N TRP A 163 6.54 5.53 1.89
CA TRP A 163 5.50 6.14 2.69
C TRP A 163 5.65 5.84 4.19
N ASP A 164 6.14 4.66 4.56
CA ASP A 164 6.35 4.29 5.98
C ASP A 164 7.31 5.24 6.70
N SER A 165 8.34 5.75 6.00
CA SER A 165 9.25 6.76 6.54
C SER A 165 8.53 8.09 6.74
N ILE A 166 7.75 8.52 5.74
CA ILE A 166 6.95 9.77 5.80
C ILE A 166 5.95 9.72 6.96
N THR A 167 5.20 8.62 7.08
CA THR A 167 4.19 8.47 8.13
C THR A 167 4.79 8.23 9.51
N THR A 168 6.08 7.89 9.57
CA THR A 168 6.82 7.75 10.83
C THR A 168 7.33 9.07 11.37
N ASP A 169 7.87 9.91 10.50
CA ASP A 169 8.66 11.07 10.96
C ASP A 169 7.95 12.40 10.73
N LYS A 170 7.05 12.50 9.73
CA LYS A 170 6.49 13.77 9.27
C LYS A 170 5.05 13.98 9.72
N PHE A 171 4.11 13.15 9.28
CA PHE A 171 2.68 13.32 9.59
C PHE A 171 1.93 11.99 9.58
N CYS A 172 0.84 11.90 10.33
CA CYS A 172 -0.02 10.73 10.28
C CYS A 172 -0.99 10.78 9.11
N VAL A 173 -1.25 9.62 8.51
CA VAL A 173 -2.25 9.44 7.46
C VAL A 173 -3.35 8.56 8.01
N GLU A 174 -4.58 9.05 7.96
CA GLU A 174 -5.74 8.34 8.51
C GLU A 174 -6.29 7.31 7.53
N PRO A 175 -6.97 6.25 8.02
CA PRO A 175 -7.72 5.34 7.16
C PRO A 175 -8.79 6.08 6.35
N ILE A 176 -8.98 5.67 5.11
CA ILE A 176 -10.05 6.21 4.26
C ILE A 176 -11.43 5.91 4.85
N THR A 177 -12.34 6.87 4.77
CA THR A 177 -13.73 6.73 5.22
C THR A 177 -14.71 6.65 4.05
N GLU A 178 -15.94 6.20 4.33
CA GLU A 178 -17.02 6.24 3.34
C GLU A 178 -17.35 7.67 2.91
N PHE A 179 -17.21 8.64 3.82
CA PHE A 179 -17.39 10.06 3.50
C PHE A 179 -16.35 10.52 2.48
N ASP A 180 -15.07 10.18 2.67
CA ASP A 180 -14.01 10.51 1.73
C ASP A 180 -14.29 9.93 0.33
N LEU A 181 -14.75 8.67 0.26
CA LEU A 181 -15.13 8.03 -1.00
C LEU A 181 -16.28 8.77 -1.71
N LYS A 182 -17.34 9.13 -0.97
CA LYS A 182 -18.48 9.89 -1.51
C LYS A 182 -18.04 11.26 -2.01
N VAL A 183 -17.18 11.95 -1.27
CA VAL A 183 -16.62 13.25 -1.66
C VAL A 183 -15.82 13.11 -2.95
N MET A 184 -14.95 12.12 -3.03
CA MET A 184 -14.10 11.92 -4.21
C MET A 184 -14.89 11.51 -5.45
N LEU A 185 -15.87 10.63 -5.30
CA LEU A 185 -16.79 10.25 -6.39
C LEU A 185 -17.51 11.48 -6.96
N ASN A 186 -18.13 12.28 -6.08
CA ASN A 186 -18.86 13.48 -6.48
C ASN A 186 -17.93 14.54 -7.08
N SER A 187 -16.70 14.68 -6.57
CA SER A 187 -15.73 15.64 -7.08
C SER A 187 -15.32 15.32 -8.52
N LEU A 188 -15.05 14.04 -8.83
CA LEU A 188 -14.72 13.61 -10.20
C LEU A 188 -15.90 13.82 -11.13
N HIS A 189 -17.10 13.41 -10.72
CA HIS A 189 -18.31 13.58 -11.54
C HIS A 189 -18.58 15.06 -11.86
N ARG A 190 -18.36 15.97 -10.89
CA ARG A 190 -18.51 17.42 -11.10
C ARG A 190 -17.41 18.01 -11.98
N TYR A 191 -16.18 17.55 -11.82
CA TYR A 191 -15.04 18.02 -12.60
C TYR A 191 -15.13 17.57 -14.07
N SER A 192 -15.36 16.29 -14.32
CA SER A 192 -15.52 15.72 -15.65
C SER A 192 -16.43 14.49 -15.62
N ARG A 193 -17.66 14.68 -16.08
CA ARG A 193 -18.64 13.60 -16.22
C ARG A 193 -18.19 12.54 -17.23
N GLU A 194 -17.50 12.96 -18.28
CA GLU A 194 -16.97 12.06 -19.31
C GLU A 194 -15.90 11.13 -18.73
N GLN A 195 -14.90 11.67 -18.03
CA GLN A 195 -13.87 10.85 -17.39
C GLN A 195 -14.46 9.91 -16.33
N HIS A 196 -15.43 10.39 -15.56
CA HIS A 196 -16.15 9.55 -14.59
C HIS A 196 -16.77 8.32 -15.26
N LEU A 197 -17.56 8.52 -16.33
CA LEU A 197 -18.20 7.44 -17.08
C LEU A 197 -17.16 6.52 -17.74
N GLN A 198 -16.06 7.07 -18.23
CA GLN A 198 -14.96 6.30 -18.81
C GLN A 198 -14.35 5.35 -17.78
N PHE A 199 -14.07 5.83 -16.57
CA PHE A 199 -13.52 5.00 -15.50
C PHE A 199 -14.51 3.95 -15.01
N GLU A 200 -15.81 4.25 -14.93
CA GLU A 200 -16.82 3.25 -14.59
C GLU A 200 -16.89 2.13 -15.65
N ALA A 201 -16.85 2.49 -16.93
CA ALA A 201 -16.85 1.53 -18.02
C ALA A 201 -15.60 0.63 -17.98
N GLU A 202 -14.42 1.21 -17.82
CA GLU A 202 -13.15 0.47 -17.71
C GLU A 202 -13.12 -0.43 -16.47
N ALA A 203 -13.65 0.04 -15.33
CA ALA A 203 -13.76 -0.77 -14.13
C ALA A 203 -14.66 -1.99 -14.38
N GLY A 204 -15.82 -1.78 -15.00
CA GLY A 204 -16.73 -2.86 -15.37
C GLY A 204 -16.10 -3.88 -16.32
N LEU A 205 -15.31 -3.43 -17.29
CA LEU A 205 -14.56 -4.29 -18.21
C LEU A 205 -13.48 -5.10 -17.48
N ALA A 206 -12.71 -4.47 -16.59
CA ALA A 206 -11.66 -5.13 -15.83
C ALA A 206 -12.21 -6.23 -14.91
N VAL A 207 -13.35 -5.99 -14.26
CA VAL A 207 -14.05 -7.00 -13.44
C VAL A 207 -14.52 -8.18 -14.32
N LYS A 208 -15.12 -7.91 -15.48
CA LYS A 208 -15.53 -8.97 -16.43
C LYS A 208 -14.35 -9.81 -16.90
N ARG A 209 -13.21 -9.19 -17.22
CA ARG A 209 -11.98 -9.89 -17.60
C ARG A 209 -11.51 -10.79 -16.46
N ALA A 210 -11.42 -10.27 -15.24
CA ALA A 210 -11.00 -11.04 -14.07
C ALA A 210 -11.90 -12.25 -13.80
N LEU A 211 -13.23 -12.08 -13.85
CA LEU A 211 -14.17 -13.18 -13.69
C LEU A 211 -14.04 -14.24 -14.79
N THR A 212 -13.66 -13.84 -16.00
CA THR A 212 -13.47 -14.75 -17.13
C THR A 212 -12.21 -15.58 -16.96
N GLU A 213 -11.10 -14.96 -16.55
CA GLU A 213 -9.85 -15.66 -16.25
C GLU A 213 -10.02 -16.63 -15.07
N MET A 214 -10.68 -16.23 -13.97
CA MET A 214 -10.98 -17.14 -12.86
C MET A 214 -11.84 -18.35 -13.30
N LYS A 215 -12.76 -18.18 -14.26
CA LYS A 215 -13.53 -19.29 -14.82
C LYS A 215 -12.68 -20.21 -15.69
N LYS A 216 -11.71 -19.67 -16.44
CA LYS A 216 -10.76 -20.47 -17.23
C LYS A 216 -9.83 -21.28 -16.33
N GLU A 217 -9.24 -20.66 -15.32
CA GLU A 217 -8.41 -21.35 -14.33
C GLU A 217 -9.19 -22.49 -13.68
N LYS A 218 -10.41 -22.24 -13.19
CA LYS A 218 -11.27 -23.29 -12.62
C LYS A 218 -11.57 -24.43 -13.58
N ARG A 219 -11.75 -24.15 -14.88
CA ARG A 219 -11.95 -25.20 -15.91
C ARG A 219 -10.67 -25.98 -16.19
N GLN A 220 -9.51 -25.35 -16.10
CA GLN A 220 -8.21 -25.99 -16.31
C GLN A 220 -7.83 -26.96 -15.18
N PHE A 221 -8.41 -26.77 -13.98
CA PHE A 221 -8.33 -27.72 -12.86
C PHE A 221 -9.38 -28.84 -12.90
N VAL A 222 -10.33 -28.80 -13.84
CA VAL A 222 -11.23 -29.92 -14.15
C VAL A 222 -10.65 -30.63 -15.38
N ILE A 223 -9.55 -31.33 -15.19
CA ILE A 223 -9.11 -32.37 -16.13
C ILE A 223 -9.70 -33.69 -15.61
N GLU A 224 -10.35 -34.38 -16.53
CA GLU A 224 -11.26 -35.51 -16.40
C GLU A 224 -10.67 -36.69 -15.59
N GLU A 225 -11.47 -37.24 -14.67
CA GLU A 225 -11.34 -38.62 -14.16
C GLU A 225 -11.77 -39.63 -15.23
#